data_AF-A0A553AFY4-F1
#
_entry.id   AF-A0A553AFY4-F1
#
_cell.length_a   1.000
_cell.length_b   1.000
_cell.length_c   1.000
_cell.angle_alpha   90.00
_cell.angle_beta   90.00
_cell.angle_gamma   90.00
#
_symmetry.space_group_name_H-M   'P 1'
#
loop_
_entity.id
_entity.type
_entity.pdbx_description
1 polymer ?
#
loop_
_entity_poly.entity_id
_entity_poly.type
_entity_poly.pdbx_seq_one_letter_code
_entity_poly.pdbx_strand_id
1 'polypeptide(L)'
;MELTPNFHFYFPSFNARRKAVIEHDIHHLLTGYETTISGESQISAWEIAAGCKRYWAAFLIDTSGLMLGIATNFSTVLSAFARGRQTKNLYHDTFSTDEALDLIT
;
A
#
# COMPACT_ATOMS: atom_id res chain seq x y z
N MET A 1 15.16 -9.50 36.68
CA MET A 1 15.84 -8.55 35.77
C MET A 1 15.36 -8.89 34.37
N GLU A 2 14.16 -8.45 34.00
CA GLU A 2 13.63 -8.63 32.64
C GLU A 2 14.00 -7.39 31.82
N LEU A 3 14.96 -7.57 30.91
CA LEU A 3 15.25 -6.61 29.85
C LEU A 3 14.51 -7.09 28.60
N THR A 4 13.21 -6.81 28.50
CA THR A 4 12.59 -6.70 27.18
C THR A 4 13.02 -5.33 26.64
N PRO A 5 13.90 -5.25 25.63
CA PRO A 5 14.20 -3.95 25.04
C PRO A 5 12.91 -3.41 24.42
N ASN A 6 12.38 -2.35 25.01
CA ASN A 6 11.27 -1.58 24.47
C ASN A 6 11.76 -0.90 23.18
N PHE A 7 11.69 -1.64 22.09
CA PHE A 7 12.10 -1.17 20.77
C PHE A 7 10.99 -0.26 20.23
N HIS A 8 11.06 1.02 20.58
CA HIS A 8 10.15 2.03 20.03
C HIS A 8 10.66 2.46 18.66
N PHE A 9 10.09 1.89 17.61
CA PHE A 9 10.37 2.31 16.24
C PHE A 9 9.48 3.50 15.90
N TYR A 10 10.03 4.72 16.00
CA TYR A 10 9.30 5.93 15.67
C TYR A 10 9.25 6.12 14.15
N PHE A 11 8.15 5.68 13.53
CA PHE A 11 7.91 5.94 12.12
C PHE A 11 7.33 7.35 11.94
N PRO A 12 8.01 8.26 11.22
CA PRO A 12 7.51 9.62 11.04
C PRO A 12 6.16 9.61 10.29
N SER A 13 5.16 10.28 10.88
CA SER A 13 3.79 10.33 10.36
C SER A 13 3.58 11.53 9.43
N PHE A 14 4.29 11.53 8.30
CA PHE A 14 4.08 12.54 7.27
C PHE A 14 2.64 12.48 6.73
N ASN A 15 2.03 13.62 6.37
CA ASN A 15 0.68 13.68 5.77
C ASN A 15 0.54 12.72 4.58
N ALA A 16 1.59 12.59 3.77
CA ALA A 16 1.66 11.65 2.65
C ALA A 16 1.52 10.18 3.09
N ARG A 17 2.14 9.79 4.22
CA ARG A 17 2.03 8.42 4.75
C ARG A 17 0.62 8.13 5.27
N ARG A 18 0.02 9.08 6.00
CA ARG A 18 -1.37 8.92 6.48
C ARG A 18 -2.34 8.67 5.32
N LYS A 19 -2.21 9.47 4.26
CA LYS A 19 -3.04 9.33 3.06
C LYS A 19 -2.82 7.99 2.36
N ALA A 20 -1.57 7.59 2.19
CA ALA A 20 -1.21 6.32 1.56
C ALA A 20 -1.75 5.10 2.33
N VAL A 21 -1.74 5.13 3.67
CA VAL A 21 -2.29 4.04 4.51
C VAL A 21 -3.80 3.92 4.33
N ILE A 22 -4.53 5.04 4.30
CA ILE A 22 -5.99 5.01 4.11
C ILE A 22 -6.34 4.45 2.72
N GLU A 23 -5.64 4.91 1.67
CA GLU A 23 -5.85 4.41 0.30
C GLU A 23 -5.55 2.92 0.19
N HIS A 24 -4.47 2.45 0.82
CA HIS A 24 -4.09 1.04 0.90
C HIS A 24 -5.15 0.18 1.61
N ASP A 25 -5.65 0.63 2.78
CA ASP A 25 -6.73 -0.08 3.48
C ASP A 25 -8.01 -0.16 2.63
N ILE A 26 -8.33 0.89 1.87
CA ILE A 26 -9.46 0.87 0.92
C ILE A 26 -9.19 -0.12 -0.23
N HIS A 27 -7.96 -0.21 -0.71
CA HIS A 27 -7.62 -1.17 -1.76
C HIS A 27 -7.83 -2.62 -1.30
N HIS A 28 -7.63 -2.95 -0.01
CA HIS A 28 -7.98 -4.27 0.53
C HIS A 28 -9.46 -4.58 0.34
N LEU A 29 -10.33 -3.62 0.69
CA LEU A 29 -11.78 -3.76 0.53
C LEU A 29 -12.20 -3.91 -0.94
N LEU A 30 -11.56 -3.18 -1.86
CA LEU A 30 -11.87 -3.23 -3.29
C LEU A 30 -11.37 -4.49 -3.99
N THR A 31 -10.20 -4.98 -3.59
CA THR A 31 -9.55 -6.12 -4.23
C THR A 31 -10.00 -7.45 -3.65
N GLY A 32 -10.41 -7.46 -2.37
CA GLY A 32 -10.74 -8.64 -1.59
C GLY A 32 -9.51 -9.37 -1.04
N TYR A 33 -8.31 -8.79 -1.13
CA TYR A 33 -7.12 -9.37 -0.51
C TYR A 33 -7.19 -9.20 1.00
N GLU A 34 -6.93 -10.27 1.74
CA GLU A 34 -6.96 -10.25 3.21
C GLU A 34 -5.75 -9.51 3.80
N THR A 35 -5.85 -9.07 5.05
CA THR A 35 -4.72 -8.48 5.80
C THR A 35 -3.82 -9.56 6.42
N THR A 36 -3.57 -10.63 5.65
CA THR A 36 -2.62 -11.70 5.99
C THR A 36 -1.31 -11.47 5.25
N ILE A 37 -0.20 -12.09 5.68
CA ILE A 37 1.10 -11.95 4.97
C ILE A 37 0.97 -12.21 3.46
N SER A 38 0.14 -13.18 3.08
CA SER A 38 -0.13 -13.50 1.67
C SER A 38 -0.96 -12.41 0.98
N GLY A 39 -2.01 -11.90 1.63
CA GLY A 39 -2.85 -10.85 1.06
C GLY A 39 -2.15 -9.49 0.97
N GLU A 40 -1.32 -9.14 1.96
CA GLU A 40 -0.42 -7.98 1.95
C GLU A 40 0.57 -8.06 0.76
N SER A 41 1.04 -9.26 0.45
CA SER A 41 1.92 -9.49 -0.69
C SER A 41 1.18 -9.34 -2.03
N GLN A 42 -0.07 -9.80 -2.10
CA GLN A 42 -0.91 -9.68 -3.28
C GLN A 42 -1.29 -8.23 -3.55
N ILE A 43 -1.73 -7.50 -2.53
CA ILE A 43 -2.11 -6.10 -2.68
C ILE A 43 -0.91 -5.23 -3.05
N SER A 44 0.25 -5.46 -2.43
CA SER A 44 1.52 -4.80 -2.80
C SER A 44 1.84 -4.99 -4.28
N ALA A 45 1.69 -6.22 -4.80
CA ALA A 45 1.92 -6.52 -6.20
C ALA A 45 0.91 -5.83 -7.13
N TRP A 46 -0.35 -5.79 -6.71
CA TRP A 46 -1.44 -5.14 -7.43
C TRP A 46 -1.26 -3.62 -7.47
N GLU A 47 -0.90 -2.98 -6.35
CA GLU A 47 -0.68 -1.54 -6.20
C GLU A 47 0.51 -1.06 -7.05
N ILE A 48 1.63 -1.79 -7.02
CA ILE A 48 2.79 -1.51 -7.88
C ILE A 48 2.42 -1.61 -9.36
N ALA A 49 1.65 -2.62 -9.73
CA ALA A 49 1.25 -2.87 -11.11
C ALA A 49 0.23 -1.85 -11.65
N ALA A 50 -0.74 -1.46 -10.82
CA ALA A 50 -1.75 -0.45 -11.13
C ALA A 50 -1.16 0.97 -11.12
N GLY A 51 -0.06 1.17 -10.39
CA GLY A 51 0.79 2.36 -10.41
C GLY A 51 0.81 3.08 -9.07
N CYS A 52 1.96 3.10 -8.40
CA CYS A 52 2.18 3.85 -7.15
C CYS A 52 3.27 4.93 -7.26
N LYS A 53 3.74 5.22 -8.50
CA LYS A 53 4.95 6.04 -8.76
C LYS A 53 4.93 7.48 -8.20
N ARG A 54 3.75 8.07 -7.96
CA ARG A 54 3.62 9.42 -7.37
C ARG A 54 3.68 9.42 -5.84
N TYR A 55 3.53 8.26 -5.19
CA TYR A 55 3.57 8.09 -3.75
C TYR A 55 4.80 7.25 -3.36
N TRP A 56 5.94 7.91 -3.14
CA TRP A 56 7.19 7.25 -2.73
C TRP A 56 7.02 6.39 -1.47
N ALA A 57 6.12 6.80 -0.57
CA ALA A 57 5.79 6.06 0.65
C ALA A 57 5.04 4.75 0.35
N ALA A 58 4.07 4.77 -0.59
CA ALA A 58 3.38 3.56 -1.05
C ALA A 58 4.37 2.62 -1.76
N PHE A 59 5.20 3.16 -2.65
CA PHE A 59 6.24 2.37 -3.32
C PHE A 59 7.18 1.65 -2.35
N LEU A 60 7.62 2.30 -1.27
CA LEU A 60 8.48 1.65 -0.26
C LEU A 60 7.75 0.55 0.51
N ILE A 61 6.50 0.77 0.90
CA ILE A 61 5.70 -0.21 1.65
C ILE A 61 5.41 -1.41 0.75
N ASP A 62 4.89 -1.16 -0.45
CA ASP A 62 4.50 -2.21 -1.40
C ASP A 62 5.72 -3.01 -1.87
N THR A 63 6.87 -2.37 -2.08
CA THR A 63 8.08 -3.10 -2.48
C THR A 63 8.53 -4.06 -1.37
N SER A 64 8.40 -3.67 -0.10
CA SER A 64 8.76 -4.55 1.02
C SER A 64 7.81 -5.74 1.17
N GLY A 65 6.49 -5.51 0.99
CA GLY A 65 5.48 -6.58 1.00
C GLY A 65 5.63 -7.53 -0.20
N LEU A 66 5.90 -6.99 -1.39
CA LEU A 66 6.13 -7.78 -2.60
C LEU A 66 7.34 -8.73 -2.46
N MET A 67 8.45 -8.25 -1.90
CA MET A 67 9.65 -9.09 -1.71
C MET A 67 9.39 -10.27 -0.77
N LEU A 68 8.59 -10.07 0.28
CA LEU A 68 8.19 -11.15 1.19
C LEU A 68 7.24 -12.15 0.50
N GLY A 69 6.36 -11.65 -0.35
CA GLY A 69 5.41 -12.43 -1.14
C GLY A 69 6.02 -13.34 -2.19
N ILE A 70 7.02 -12.84 -2.93
CA ILE A 70 7.70 -13.61 -3.98
C ILE A 70 8.31 -14.90 -3.42
N ALA A 71 8.83 -14.87 -2.19
CA ALA A 71 9.45 -16.02 -1.55
C ALA A 71 8.43 -17.06 -1.04
N THR A 72 7.17 -16.65 -0.80
CA THR A 72 6.17 -17.50 -0.11
C THR A 72 5.02 -17.93 -1.02
N ASN A 73 4.53 -17.06 -1.90
CA ASN A 73 3.33 -17.28 -2.72
C ASN A 73 3.44 -16.63 -4.12
N PHE A 74 4.48 -17.00 -4.87
CA PHE A 74 4.82 -16.39 -6.16
C PHE A 74 3.68 -16.38 -7.19
N SER A 75 2.92 -17.47 -7.31
CA SER A 75 1.85 -17.58 -8.32
C SER A 75 0.69 -16.61 -8.06
N THR A 76 0.32 -16.42 -6.80
CA THR A 76 -0.78 -15.53 -6.42
C THR A 76 -0.36 -14.07 -6.52
N VAL A 77 0.90 -13.77 -6.19
CA VAL A 77 1.54 -12.47 -6.40
C VAL A 77 1.56 -12.10 -7.89
N LEU A 78 1.96 -13.02 -8.78
CA LEU A 78 1.93 -12.79 -10.23
C LEU A 78 0.51 -12.55 -10.75
N SER A 79 -0.47 -13.32 -10.27
CA SER A 79 -1.88 -13.11 -10.63
C SER A 79 -2.39 -11.74 -10.19
N ALA A 80 -2.02 -11.30 -8.97
CA ALA A 80 -2.39 -9.99 -8.46
C ALA A 80 -1.72 -8.86 -9.24
N PHE A 81 -0.44 -9.03 -9.61
CA PHE A 81 0.28 -8.12 -10.49
C PHE A 81 -0.39 -8.01 -11.86
N ALA A 82 -0.74 -9.14 -12.49
CA ALA A 82 -1.41 -9.16 -13.79
C ALA A 82 -2.78 -8.45 -13.73
N ARG A 83 -3.54 -8.65 -12.65
CA ARG A 83 -4.78 -7.90 -12.38
C ARG A 83 -4.49 -6.42 -12.24
N GLY A 84 -3.47 -6.04 -11.49
CA GLY A 84 -3.07 -4.64 -11.26
C GLY A 84 -2.77 -3.89 -12.55
N ARG A 85 -2.07 -4.53 -13.49
CA ARG A 85 -1.73 -3.97 -14.82
C ARG A 85 -2.97 -3.59 -15.65
N GLN A 86 -4.13 -4.17 -15.36
CA GLN A 86 -5.39 -3.94 -16.08
C GLN A 86 -6.34 -3.02 -15.31
N THR A 87 -5.93 -2.52 -14.15
CA THR A 87 -6.75 -1.69 -13.26
C THR A 87 -6.11 -0.33 -13.00
N LYS A 88 -6.92 0.62 -12.53
CA LYS A 88 -6.44 1.87 -11.93
C LYS A 88 -6.66 1.81 -10.43
N ASN A 89 -5.85 2.53 -9.67
CA ASN A 89 -5.94 2.62 -8.20
C ASN A 89 -6.15 4.08 -7.77
N LEU A 90 -6.39 4.28 -6.47
CA LEU A 90 -6.68 5.61 -5.91
C LEU A 90 -5.46 6.54 -5.89
N TYR A 91 -4.26 6.01 -6.11
CA TYR A 91 -3.02 6.80 -6.22
C TYR A 91 -2.96 7.74 -7.43
N HIS A 92 -3.91 7.61 -8.38
CA HIS A 92 -3.98 8.48 -9.56
C HIS A 92 -4.81 9.76 -9.36
N ASP A 93 -5.84 9.73 -8.49
CA ASP A 93 -6.91 10.74 -8.45
C ASP A 93 -7.02 11.50 -7.12
N THR A 94 -6.03 11.42 -6.26
CA THR A 94 -6.10 12.21 -5.04
C THR A 94 -5.75 13.67 -5.30
N PHE A 95 -6.83 14.47 -5.44
CA PHE A 95 -6.90 15.93 -5.43
C PHE A 95 -5.67 16.58 -4.81
N SER A 96 -5.17 17.62 -5.49
CA SER A 96 -4.26 18.57 -4.86
C SER A 96 -4.91 19.07 -3.56
N THR A 97 -4.12 19.27 -2.51
CA THR A 97 -4.63 19.73 -1.21
C THR A 97 -5.54 20.97 -1.35
N ASP A 98 -5.27 21.78 -2.37
CA ASP A 98 -6.03 22.98 -2.71
C ASP A 98 -7.43 22.64 -3.27
N GLU A 99 -7.57 21.67 -4.19
CA GLU A 99 -8.88 21.21 -4.68
C GLU A 99 -9.74 20.56 -3.59
N ALA A 100 -9.11 19.94 -2.59
CA ALA A 100 -9.83 19.35 -1.46
C ALA A 100 -10.40 20.41 -0.52
N LEU A 101 -9.75 21.58 -0.39
CA LEU A 101 -10.21 22.71 0.42
C LEU A 101 -11.39 23.46 -0.24
N ASP A 102 -11.38 23.55 -1.57
CA ASP A 102 -12.45 24.19 -2.35
C ASP A 102 -13.77 23.40 -2.34
N LEU A 103 -13.74 22.10 -2.02
CA LEU A 103 -14.94 21.27 -1.91
C LEU A 103 -15.66 21.39 -0.55
N ILE A 104 -15.02 22.00 0.45
CA ILE A 104 -15.54 22.13 1.82
C ILE A 104 -15.78 23.58 2.24
N THR A 105 -15.58 24.54 1.32
CA THR A 105 -15.80 25.98 1.52
C THR A 105 -16.95 26.47 0.65
#